data_AF-A0A4Q2WWN0-F1
#
_entry.id   AF-A0A4Q2WWN0-F1
#
_cell.length_a   1.000
_cell.length_b   1.000
_cell.length_c   1.000
_cell.angle_alpha   90.00
_cell.angle_beta   90.00
_cell.angle_gamma   90.00
#
_symmetry.space_group_name_H-M   'P 1'
#
loop_
_entity.id
_entity.type
_entity.pdbx_description
1 polymer ?
#
loop_
_entity_poly.entity_id
_entity_poly.type
_entity_poly.pdbx_seq_one_letter_code
_entity_poly.pdbx_strand_id
1 'polypeptide(L)'
;MNFEINSQFDSQRKKVDVDNFDVTVRELVRMVEEGEIDRAPEYQRKFRWDEARESKLIESVLLGLPVPTIFMATNKDGTWELVDGLQRISSLVHFLGDPAKLKSTISKNERLKLTGLEKLSLFNGKTFDDLPEPIRLHLTKRALRVTSLSDKSDLDVRFDTFERLNTGGIALSPQEIRACVFQGALSDFLERAASDSRLQKQIKLQEGHKEDGTLEEFVLKIFAYADRSDSFDGAVTRFLNDYARDHQAPEKVSMMSSEFDVTIRKFAKVNTGPILKQNYGVTPLNLAEAALAGALLLHREKRKFQPANNWLRDKHLLKFSTGGTNTKRMLQGRIDRAKQLLGGAKPELK
;
A
#
# COMPACT_ATOMS: atom_id res chain seq x y z
N MET A 1 27.97 28.22 0.97
CA MET A 1 28.03 26.96 1.74
C MET A 1 27.28 27.00 3.08
N ASN A 2 27.74 27.63 4.16
CA ASN A 2 27.02 27.56 5.46
C ASN A 2 25.60 28.15 5.43
N PHE A 3 25.39 29.24 4.69
CA PHE A 3 24.05 29.80 4.50
C PHE A 3 23.12 28.86 3.71
N GLU A 4 23.62 28.23 2.65
CA GLU A 4 22.84 27.27 1.85
C GLU A 4 22.50 26.02 2.66
N ILE A 5 23.44 25.53 3.49
CA ILE A 5 23.22 24.42 4.42
C ILE A 5 22.11 24.77 5.43
N ASN A 6 22.17 25.96 6.05
CA ASN A 6 21.14 26.40 7.00
C ASN A 6 19.78 26.59 6.32
N SER A 7 19.77 27.22 5.15
CA SER A 7 18.53 27.41 4.37
C SER A 7 17.92 26.07 3.96
N GLN A 8 18.73 25.10 3.53
CA GLN A 8 18.26 23.76 3.21
C GLN A 8 17.69 23.08 4.46
N PHE A 9 18.42 23.10 5.57
CA PHE A 9 17.98 22.52 6.85
C PHE A 9 16.64 23.11 7.31
N ASP A 10 16.52 24.44 7.35
CA ASP A 10 15.31 25.13 7.77
C ASP A 10 14.13 24.83 6.83
N SER A 11 14.36 24.74 5.52
CA SER A 11 13.33 24.41 4.55
C SER A 11 12.78 23.00 4.72
N GLN A 12 13.62 22.02 5.06
CA GLN A 12 13.20 20.64 5.28
C GLN A 12 12.52 20.48 6.65
N ARG A 13 13.06 21.12 7.70
CA ARG A 13 12.49 21.04 9.05
C ARG A 13 11.08 21.62 9.12
N LYS A 14 10.79 22.69 8.38
CA LYS A 14 9.45 23.30 8.32
C LYS A 14 8.37 22.39 7.73
N LYS A 15 8.75 21.32 7.02
CA LYS A 15 7.81 20.37 6.42
C LYS A 15 7.39 19.24 7.36
N VAL A 16 8.01 19.15 8.54
CA VAL A 16 7.77 18.11 9.54
C VAL A 16 7.05 18.75 10.73
N ASP A 17 5.84 18.29 11.00
CA ASP A 17 5.06 18.70 12.17
C ASP A 17 4.61 17.44 12.93
N VAL A 18 5.07 17.30 14.17
CA VAL A 18 4.95 16.08 14.96
C VAL A 18 4.39 16.40 16.34
N ASP A 19 3.30 15.73 16.67
CA ASP A 19 2.67 15.80 17.98
C ASP A 19 2.89 14.50 18.76
N ASN A 20 2.93 14.61 20.08
CA ASN A 20 3.06 13.45 20.98
C ASN A 20 1.90 13.43 21.98
N PHE A 21 1.25 12.28 22.09
CA PHE A 21 0.09 12.05 22.94
C PHE A 21 0.33 10.85 23.84
N ASP A 22 -0.19 10.91 25.06
CA ASP A 22 -0.32 9.76 25.94
C ASP A 22 -1.80 9.35 25.97
N VAL A 23 -2.15 8.34 25.17
CA VAL A 23 -3.55 7.92 24.96
C VAL A 23 -3.82 6.66 25.76
N THR A 24 -4.93 6.63 26.51
CA THR A 24 -5.28 5.43 27.30
C THR A 24 -5.63 4.25 26.41
N VAL A 25 -5.38 3.03 26.88
CA VAL A 25 -5.76 1.80 26.16
C VAL A 25 -7.26 1.79 25.83
N ARG A 26 -8.11 2.25 26.77
CA ARG A 26 -9.56 2.37 26.53
C ARG A 26 -9.86 3.27 25.33
N GLU A 27 -9.21 4.43 25.31
CA GLU A 27 -9.44 5.43 24.27
C GLU A 27 -8.96 4.94 22.90
N LEU A 28 -7.77 4.32 22.83
CA LEU A 28 -7.28 3.72 21.60
C LEU A 28 -8.24 2.65 21.03
N VAL A 29 -8.80 1.80 21.89
CA VAL A 29 -9.77 0.79 21.47
C VAL A 29 -11.07 1.44 20.98
N ARG A 30 -11.58 2.45 21.72
CA ARG A 30 -12.77 3.22 21.34
C ARG A 30 -12.61 3.89 19.98
N MET A 31 -11.53 4.64 19.78
CA MET A 31 -11.23 5.35 18.53
C MET A 31 -11.20 4.39 17.33
N VAL A 32 -10.67 3.18 17.51
CA VAL A 32 -10.70 2.15 16.45
C VAL A 32 -12.13 1.66 16.18
N GLU A 33 -12.90 1.37 17.22
CA GLU A 33 -14.27 0.86 17.09
C GLU A 33 -15.27 1.87 16.54
N GLU A 34 -15.00 3.16 16.73
CA GLU A 34 -15.79 4.27 16.22
C GLU A 34 -15.32 4.75 14.83
N GLY A 35 -14.23 4.18 14.31
CA GLY A 35 -13.68 4.54 13.00
C GLY A 35 -12.93 5.87 12.98
N GLU A 36 -12.56 6.42 14.14
CA GLU A 36 -11.70 7.61 14.23
C GLU A 36 -10.25 7.30 13.81
N ILE A 37 -9.80 6.05 14.05
CA ILE A 37 -8.53 5.55 13.49
C ILE A 37 -8.86 4.78 12.21
N ASP A 38 -8.64 5.43 11.08
CA ASP A 38 -8.80 4.84 9.76
C ASP A 38 -7.76 3.72 9.59
N ARG A 39 -8.31 2.54 9.39
CA ARG A 39 -7.57 1.36 8.98
C ARG A 39 -8.07 1.07 7.58
N ALA A 40 -7.35 1.52 6.57
CA ALA A 40 -7.48 1.01 5.21
C ALA A 40 -7.77 -0.52 5.25
N PRO A 41 -8.73 -1.04 4.46
CA PRO A 41 -9.16 -2.44 4.51
C PRO A 41 -8.01 -3.48 4.46
N GLU A 42 -6.89 -3.09 3.84
CA GLU A 42 -5.63 -3.82 3.75
C GLU A 42 -5.01 -4.17 5.11
N TYR A 43 -5.20 -3.33 6.15
CA TYR A 43 -4.65 -3.55 7.48
C TYR A 43 -5.26 -4.76 8.20
N GLN A 44 -6.50 -5.13 7.87
CA GLN A 44 -7.16 -6.31 8.45
C GLN A 44 -6.47 -7.61 8.04
N ARG A 45 -5.87 -7.65 6.84
CA ARG A 45 -5.14 -8.82 6.30
C ARG A 45 -3.69 -8.91 6.81
N LYS A 46 -3.16 -7.82 7.36
CA LYS A 46 -1.78 -7.71 7.86
C LYS A 46 -1.65 -7.97 9.35
N PHE A 47 -2.75 -8.20 10.07
CA PHE A 47 -2.67 -8.66 11.46
C PHE A 47 -2.18 -10.11 11.50
N ARG A 48 -0.91 -10.33 11.88
CA ARG A 48 -0.22 -11.61 11.75
C ARG A 48 0.40 -12.14 13.04
N TRP A 49 0.26 -11.40 14.15
CA TRP A 49 0.68 -11.95 15.44
C TRP A 49 -0.17 -13.16 15.80
N ASP A 50 0.50 -14.19 16.33
CA ASP A 50 -0.15 -15.31 16.95
C ASP A 50 -0.63 -14.92 18.36
N GLU A 51 -1.61 -15.66 18.88
CA GLU A 51 -2.23 -15.35 20.17
C GLU A 51 -1.22 -15.28 21.33
N ALA A 52 -0.13 -16.05 21.25
CA ALA A 52 0.94 -16.02 22.24
C ALA A 52 1.68 -14.67 22.22
N ARG A 53 2.03 -14.13 21.05
CA ARG A 53 2.69 -12.83 20.94
C ARG A 53 1.75 -11.69 21.29
N GLU A 54 0.48 -11.79 20.92
CA GLU A 54 -0.55 -10.85 21.38
C GLU A 54 -0.65 -10.84 22.91
N SER A 55 -0.70 -12.03 23.52
CA SER A 55 -0.78 -12.18 24.98
C SER A 55 0.42 -11.55 25.70
N LYS A 56 1.64 -11.70 25.16
CA LYS A 56 2.84 -11.06 25.71
C LYS A 56 2.77 -9.54 25.69
N LEU A 57 2.11 -8.93 24.70
CA LEU A 57 1.85 -7.50 24.72
C LEU A 57 0.88 -7.13 25.84
N ILE A 58 -0.22 -7.86 26.00
CA ILE A 58 -1.18 -7.61 27.09
C ILE A 58 -0.49 -7.73 28.46
N GLU A 59 0.34 -8.76 28.64
CA GLU A 59 1.17 -8.93 29.85
C GLU A 59 2.10 -7.73 30.06
N SER A 60 2.75 -7.23 29.00
CA SER A 60 3.63 -6.06 29.07
C SER A 60 2.87 -4.79 29.51
N VAL A 61 1.67 -4.56 28.97
CA VAL A 61 0.83 -3.41 29.34
C VAL A 61 0.35 -3.52 30.79
N LEU A 62 -0.08 -4.72 31.22
CA LEU A 62 -0.52 -5.00 32.59
C LEU A 62 0.61 -4.78 33.61
N LEU A 63 1.82 -5.25 33.31
CA LEU A 63 3.01 -5.09 34.16
C LEU A 63 3.63 -3.70 34.08
N GLY A 64 3.13 -2.84 33.18
CA GLY A 64 3.65 -1.50 32.98
C GLY A 64 5.05 -1.46 32.36
N LEU A 65 5.41 -2.50 31.60
CA LEU A 65 6.66 -2.51 30.82
C LEU A 65 6.60 -1.48 29.69
N PRO A 66 7.75 -0.94 29.25
CA PRO A 66 7.79 -0.05 28.10
C PRO A 66 7.24 -0.75 26.84
N VAL A 67 6.18 -0.19 26.28
CA VAL A 67 5.66 -0.57 24.97
C VAL A 67 6.19 0.45 23.97
N PRO A 68 6.74 0.04 22.82
CA PRO A 68 7.25 1.00 21.85
C PRO A 68 6.12 1.92 21.37
N THR A 69 6.47 3.15 20.98
CA THR A 69 5.52 4.17 20.54
C THR A 69 4.71 3.72 19.34
N ILE A 70 3.43 4.05 19.33
CA ILE A 70 2.55 3.91 18.18
C ILE A 70 2.72 5.15 17.31
N PHE A 71 2.90 4.98 16.01
CA PHE A 71 2.99 6.11 15.08
C PHE A 71 1.70 6.23 14.29
N MET A 72 1.19 7.46 14.21
CA MET A 72 -0.01 7.78 13.47
C MET A 72 0.22 8.99 12.56
N ALA A 73 -0.72 9.28 11.68
CA ALA A 73 -0.82 10.55 10.99
C ALA A 73 -2.24 11.10 11.12
N THR A 74 -2.40 12.38 11.38
CA THR A 74 -3.75 12.99 11.39
C THR A 74 -4.14 13.45 10.00
N ASN A 75 -5.43 13.35 9.71
CA ASN A 75 -6.05 13.85 8.49
C ASN A 75 -6.79 15.16 8.75
N LYS A 76 -7.10 15.89 7.66
CA LYS A 76 -7.76 17.20 7.73
C LYS A 76 -9.18 17.15 8.31
N ASP A 77 -9.82 15.99 8.24
CA ASP A 77 -11.13 15.72 8.81
C ASP A 77 -11.07 15.31 10.30
N GLY A 78 -9.87 15.24 10.89
CA GLY A 78 -9.64 14.88 12.28
C GLY A 78 -9.46 13.38 12.53
N THR A 79 -9.58 12.53 11.49
CA THR A 79 -9.30 11.09 11.59
C THR A 79 -7.80 10.83 11.68
N TRP A 80 -7.43 9.64 12.16
CA TRP A 80 -6.04 9.24 12.37
C TRP A 80 -5.74 8.00 11.54
N GLU A 81 -4.59 7.98 10.88
CA GLU A 81 -4.09 6.82 10.15
C GLU A 81 -3.02 6.11 10.95
N LEU A 82 -3.09 4.79 11.00
CA LEU A 82 -2.08 3.99 11.68
C LEU A 82 -0.85 3.76 10.78
N VAL A 83 0.28 4.35 11.16
CA VAL A 83 1.56 4.24 10.43
C VAL A 83 2.34 3.02 10.89
N ASP A 84 2.54 2.92 12.21
CA ASP A 84 3.22 1.82 12.85
C ASP A 84 2.52 1.49 14.17
N GLY A 85 2.44 0.19 14.47
CA GLY A 85 1.75 -0.32 15.64
C GLY A 85 0.47 -1.07 15.35
N LEU A 86 0.22 -1.45 14.09
CA LEU A 86 -0.89 -2.33 13.70
C LEU A 86 -1.05 -3.52 14.64
N GLN A 87 0.01 -4.30 14.84
CA GLN A 87 -0.06 -5.50 15.68
C GLN A 87 -0.41 -5.14 17.12
N ARG A 88 0.11 -4.02 17.64
CA ARG A 88 -0.13 -3.57 19.01
C ARG A 88 -1.58 -3.17 19.21
N ILE A 89 -2.11 -2.28 18.37
CA ILE A 89 -3.50 -1.81 18.52
C ILE A 89 -4.47 -2.94 18.23
N SER A 90 -4.21 -3.78 17.22
CA SER A 90 -5.06 -4.93 16.93
C SER A 90 -5.10 -5.94 18.07
N SER A 91 -3.98 -6.22 18.76
CA SER A 91 -4.00 -7.06 19.97
C SER A 91 -4.79 -6.45 21.13
N LEU A 92 -4.70 -5.12 21.33
CA LEU A 92 -5.52 -4.43 22.33
C LEU A 92 -7.01 -4.54 22.00
N VAL A 93 -7.38 -4.34 20.74
CA VAL A 93 -8.76 -4.51 20.26
C VAL A 93 -9.20 -5.97 20.39
N HIS A 94 -8.35 -6.94 20.04
CA HIS A 94 -8.68 -8.37 20.13
C HIS A 94 -8.98 -8.80 21.57
N PHE A 95 -8.29 -8.22 22.56
CA PHE A 95 -8.50 -8.53 23.97
C PHE A 95 -9.65 -7.72 24.60
N LEU A 96 -9.65 -6.39 24.42
CA LEU A 96 -10.57 -5.46 25.10
C LEU A 96 -11.82 -5.08 24.29
N GLY A 97 -11.75 -5.13 22.96
CA GLY A 97 -12.80 -4.62 22.08
C GLY A 97 -14.11 -5.40 22.12
N ASP A 98 -15.20 -4.77 21.70
CA ASP A 98 -16.53 -5.37 21.62
C ASP A 98 -16.52 -6.62 20.71
N PRO A 99 -16.89 -7.82 21.22
CA PRO A 99 -16.97 -9.05 20.44
C PRO A 99 -17.78 -8.89 19.14
N ALA A 100 -18.83 -8.07 19.15
CA ALA A 100 -19.67 -7.83 17.99
C ALA A 100 -18.93 -7.07 16.87
N LYS A 101 -17.91 -6.27 17.22
CA LYS A 101 -17.14 -5.43 16.29
C LYS A 101 -15.83 -6.10 15.84
N LEU A 102 -15.33 -7.11 16.56
CA LEU A 102 -14.03 -7.75 16.25
C LEU A 102 -13.93 -8.24 14.81
N LYS A 103 -15.02 -8.79 14.25
CA LYS A 103 -15.01 -9.30 12.88
C LYS A 103 -14.80 -8.18 11.86
N SER A 104 -15.49 -7.06 12.02
CA SER A 104 -15.33 -5.89 11.15
C SER A 104 -14.01 -5.15 11.37
N THR A 105 -13.44 -5.22 12.57
CA THR A 105 -12.26 -4.41 12.93
C THR A 105 -10.92 -5.13 12.72
N ILE A 106 -10.86 -6.44 12.99
CA ILE A 106 -9.61 -7.24 12.94
C ILE A 106 -9.81 -8.65 12.37
N SER A 107 -10.97 -8.96 11.77
CA SER A 107 -11.27 -10.30 11.22
C SER A 107 -11.14 -11.46 12.23
N LYS A 108 -11.43 -11.20 13.51
CA LYS A 108 -11.51 -12.20 14.58
C LYS A 108 -12.96 -12.37 15.03
N ASN A 109 -13.34 -13.58 15.41
CA ASN A 109 -14.72 -13.88 15.82
C ASN A 109 -14.93 -13.86 17.34
N GLU A 110 -13.85 -14.01 18.10
CA GLU A 110 -13.89 -14.13 19.56
C GLU A 110 -12.80 -13.25 20.17
N ARG A 111 -12.96 -12.91 21.46
CA ARG A 111 -11.92 -12.22 22.22
C ARG A 111 -10.69 -13.11 22.35
N LEU A 112 -9.52 -12.47 22.36
CA LEU A 112 -8.26 -13.12 22.71
C LEU A 112 -8.37 -13.78 24.08
N LYS A 113 -8.05 -15.07 24.15
CA LYS A 113 -7.75 -15.76 25.41
C LYS A 113 -6.26 -15.72 25.62
N LEU A 114 -5.82 -15.19 26.76
CA LEU A 114 -4.40 -15.06 27.03
C LEU A 114 -3.72 -16.43 27.05
N THR A 115 -2.55 -16.56 26.44
CA THR A 115 -1.83 -17.83 26.34
C THR A 115 -0.32 -17.60 26.34
N GLY A 116 0.45 -18.60 26.78
CA GLY A 116 1.91 -18.54 26.80
C GLY A 116 2.51 -17.50 27.75
N LEU A 117 1.77 -17.09 28.80
CA LEU A 117 2.25 -16.16 29.82
C LEU A 117 3.01 -16.90 30.93
N GLU A 118 4.23 -16.47 31.21
CA GLU A 118 5.08 -17.05 32.26
C GLU A 118 4.99 -16.25 33.57
N LYS A 119 4.98 -14.90 33.49
CA LYS A 119 4.96 -14.04 34.68
C LYS A 119 3.56 -13.93 35.27
N LEU A 120 2.56 -13.80 34.41
CA LEU A 120 1.14 -13.80 34.76
C LEU A 120 0.48 -15.15 34.42
N SER A 121 1.05 -16.26 34.91
CA SER A 121 0.63 -17.61 34.53
C SER A 121 -0.86 -17.92 34.79
N LEU A 122 -1.45 -17.35 35.84
CA LEU A 122 -2.87 -17.48 36.18
C LEU A 122 -3.82 -16.74 35.21
N PHE A 123 -3.29 -15.89 34.34
CA PHE A 123 -4.06 -15.17 33.33
C PHE A 123 -4.25 -16.03 32.08
N ASN A 124 -3.48 -17.11 31.90
CA ASN A 124 -3.66 -18.01 30.77
C ASN A 124 -5.09 -18.59 30.76
N GLY A 125 -5.71 -18.62 29.59
CA GLY A 125 -7.10 -19.03 29.37
C GLY A 125 -8.15 -17.97 29.72
N LYS A 126 -7.75 -16.79 30.23
CA LYS A 126 -8.67 -15.70 30.59
C LYS A 126 -8.86 -14.72 29.44
N THR A 127 -10.08 -14.27 29.27
CA THR A 127 -10.47 -13.11 28.45
C THR A 127 -10.50 -11.84 29.31
N PHE A 128 -10.71 -10.68 28.70
CA PHE A 128 -10.83 -9.41 29.43
C PHE A 128 -11.94 -9.45 30.49
N ASP A 129 -13.08 -10.09 30.18
CA ASP A 129 -14.24 -10.14 31.07
C ASP A 129 -14.05 -11.07 32.28
N ASP A 130 -13.13 -12.03 32.18
CA ASP A 130 -12.77 -12.95 33.27
C ASP A 130 -11.86 -12.30 34.33
N LEU A 131 -11.30 -11.12 34.05
CA LEU A 131 -10.35 -10.46 34.94
C LEU A 131 -11.08 -9.68 36.07
N PRO A 132 -10.54 -9.69 37.30
CA PRO A 132 -11.04 -8.84 38.38
C PRO A 132 -11.10 -7.36 37.99
N GLU A 133 -12.13 -6.65 38.46
CA GLU A 133 -12.37 -5.25 38.12
C GLU A 133 -11.15 -4.32 38.35
N PRO A 134 -10.38 -4.42 39.45
CA PRO A 134 -9.20 -3.59 39.64
C PRO A 134 -8.14 -3.77 38.53
N ILE A 135 -7.99 -5.00 38.02
CA ILE A 135 -7.03 -5.33 36.95
C ILE A 135 -7.55 -4.79 35.61
N ARG A 136 -8.85 -4.92 35.32
CA ARG A 136 -9.47 -4.32 34.13
C ARG A 136 -9.33 -2.80 34.12
N LEU A 137 -9.54 -2.15 35.27
CA LEU A 137 -9.35 -0.71 35.43
C LEU A 137 -7.90 -0.30 35.24
N HIS A 138 -6.94 -1.07 35.79
CA HIS A 138 -5.51 -0.81 35.60
C HIS A 138 -5.13 -0.89 34.11
N LEU A 139 -5.56 -1.95 33.42
CA LEU A 139 -5.29 -2.12 31.99
C LEU A 139 -5.90 -0.98 31.16
N THR A 140 -7.17 -0.68 31.36
CA THR A 140 -7.89 0.32 30.56
C THR A 140 -7.38 1.75 30.77
N LYS A 141 -6.87 2.08 31.95
CA LYS A 141 -6.31 3.40 32.28
C LYS A 141 -4.83 3.54 31.90
N ARG A 142 -4.15 2.46 31.53
CA ARG A 142 -2.74 2.54 31.11
C ARG A 142 -2.65 3.41 29.85
N ALA A 143 -1.77 4.41 29.88
CA ALA A 143 -1.49 5.23 28.71
C ALA A 143 -0.38 4.60 27.86
N LEU A 144 -0.55 4.65 26.54
CA LEU A 144 0.46 4.31 25.55
C LEU A 144 0.86 5.57 24.79
N ARG A 145 2.15 5.68 24.49
CA ARG A 145 2.69 6.80 23.73
C ARG A 145 2.27 6.67 22.27
N VAL A 146 1.68 7.74 21.74
CA VAL A 146 1.36 7.91 20.32
C VAL A 146 2.13 9.13 19.80
N THR A 147 2.85 8.96 18.69
CA THR A 147 3.47 10.06 17.96
C THR A 147 2.72 10.23 16.65
N SER A 148 2.15 11.41 16.41
CA SER A 148 1.38 11.69 15.21
C SER A 148 2.10 12.67 14.30
N LEU A 149 2.16 12.36 13.00
CA LEU A 149 2.49 13.33 11.96
C LEU A 149 1.23 14.13 11.64
N SER A 150 1.27 15.45 11.86
CA SER A 150 0.07 16.25 11.66
C SER A 150 -0.30 16.37 10.17
N ASP A 151 -1.54 16.76 9.89
CA ASP A 151 -2.05 17.04 8.55
C ASP A 151 -1.36 18.23 7.85
N LYS A 152 -0.56 19.00 8.61
CA LYS A 152 0.27 20.11 8.12
C LYS A 152 1.61 19.63 7.57
N SER A 153 2.02 18.40 7.88
CA SER A 153 3.22 17.82 7.30
C SER A 153 3.06 17.63 5.79
N ASP A 154 4.12 17.90 5.04
CA ASP A 154 4.14 17.67 3.60
C ASP A 154 3.92 16.18 3.29
N LEU A 155 3.21 15.87 2.20
CA LEU A 155 2.86 14.48 1.86
C LEU A 155 4.11 13.62 1.59
N ASP A 156 5.17 14.19 1.03
CA ASP A 156 6.42 13.44 0.82
C ASP A 156 7.13 13.18 2.14
N VAL A 157 7.07 14.14 3.07
CA VAL A 157 7.60 13.94 4.42
C VAL A 157 6.81 12.87 5.16
N ARG A 158 5.48 12.83 5.02
CA ARG A 158 4.65 11.74 5.56
C ARG A 158 5.10 10.41 4.96
N PHE A 159 5.21 10.32 3.64
CA PHE A 159 5.65 9.11 2.95
C PHE A 159 7.03 8.62 3.42
N ASP A 160 8.04 9.50 3.41
CA ASP A 160 9.41 9.19 3.83
C ASP A 160 9.46 8.78 5.31
N THR A 161 8.65 9.41 6.16
CA THR A 161 8.60 9.05 7.58
C THR A 161 7.95 7.69 7.78
N PHE A 162 6.87 7.38 7.05
CA PHE A 162 6.24 6.06 7.08
C PHE A 162 7.24 5.00 6.63
N GLU A 163 7.93 5.21 5.51
CA GLU A 163 8.94 4.28 4.99
C GLU A 163 10.05 3.99 6.02
N ARG A 164 10.53 5.02 6.74
CA ARG A 164 11.57 4.89 7.77
C ARG A 164 11.09 4.24 9.06
N LEU A 165 9.85 4.45 9.46
CA LEU A 165 9.29 3.88 10.70
C LEU A 165 8.87 2.41 10.52
N ASN A 166 8.46 2.06 9.30
CA ASN A 166 8.01 0.74 8.89
C ASN A 166 9.14 -0.32 8.83
N THR A 167 10.30 -0.05 9.45
CA THR A 167 11.45 -0.97 9.48
C THR A 167 11.42 -1.99 10.63
N GLY A 168 10.55 -1.80 11.63
CA GLY A 168 10.48 -2.66 12.83
C GLY A 168 9.55 -3.88 12.73
N GLY A 169 8.74 -3.97 11.66
CA GLY A 169 7.67 -4.96 11.51
C GLY A 169 7.58 -5.57 10.10
N ILE A 170 6.38 -5.97 9.68
CA ILE A 170 6.13 -6.36 8.28
C ILE A 170 6.15 -5.07 7.47
N ALA A 171 7.18 -4.90 6.66
CA ALA A 171 7.33 -3.72 5.81
C ALA A 171 6.17 -3.64 4.82
N LEU A 172 5.35 -2.60 4.95
CA LEU A 172 4.46 -2.15 3.88
C LEU A 172 5.24 -1.85 2.60
N SER A 173 4.67 -2.21 1.45
CA SER A 173 5.21 -1.83 0.15
C SER A 173 5.08 -0.32 -0.08
N PRO A 174 5.87 0.28 -1.00
CA PRO A 174 5.72 1.69 -1.35
C PRO A 174 4.30 2.07 -1.81
N GLN A 175 3.55 1.15 -2.42
CA GLN A 175 2.17 1.42 -2.82
C GLN A 175 1.19 1.39 -1.66
N GLU A 176 1.40 0.51 -0.68
CA GLU A 176 0.58 0.48 0.53
C GLU A 176 0.78 1.75 1.35
N ILE A 177 2.02 2.25 1.42
CA ILE A 177 2.29 3.57 2.01
C ILE A 177 1.60 4.67 1.19
N ARG A 178 1.62 4.61 -0.15
CA ARG A 178 0.91 5.59 -1.00
C ARG A 178 -0.59 5.56 -0.79
N ALA A 179 -1.20 4.40 -0.63
CA ALA A 179 -2.64 4.28 -0.39
C ALA A 179 -3.07 4.98 0.92
N CYS A 180 -2.18 5.00 1.91
CA CYS A 180 -2.39 5.72 3.16
C CYS A 180 -2.15 7.23 3.00
N VAL A 181 -1.05 7.63 2.37
CA VAL A 181 -0.66 9.05 2.28
C VAL A 181 -1.49 9.82 1.26
N PHE A 182 -1.85 9.19 0.13
CA PHE A 182 -2.53 9.82 -1.00
C PHE A 182 -3.99 9.34 -1.10
N GLN A 183 -4.75 9.53 -0.01
CA GLN A 183 -6.15 9.13 0.08
C GLN A 183 -7.08 9.87 -0.89
N GLY A 184 -8.19 9.20 -1.23
CA GLY A 184 -9.29 9.77 -2.00
C GLY A 184 -9.50 9.07 -3.33
N ALA A 185 -10.09 9.79 -4.29
CA ALA A 185 -10.59 9.22 -5.53
C ALA A 185 -9.55 8.36 -6.27
N LEU A 186 -8.28 8.77 -6.29
CA LEU A 186 -7.21 8.02 -6.95
C LEU A 186 -7.00 6.65 -6.30
N SER A 187 -6.89 6.60 -4.96
CA SER A 187 -6.71 5.35 -4.22
C SER A 187 -7.87 4.38 -4.49
N ASP A 188 -9.11 4.87 -4.39
CA ASP A 188 -10.32 4.08 -4.67
C ASP A 188 -10.37 3.56 -6.12
N PHE A 189 -9.84 4.35 -7.07
CA PHE A 189 -9.71 3.92 -8.45
C PHE A 189 -8.67 2.81 -8.61
N LEU A 190 -7.49 2.95 -8.00
CA LEU A 190 -6.43 1.96 -8.10
C LEU A 190 -6.88 0.61 -7.53
N GLU A 191 -7.53 0.60 -6.36
CA GLU A 191 -8.07 -0.63 -5.75
C GLU A 191 -9.12 -1.32 -6.65
N ARG A 192 -10.08 -0.54 -7.19
CA ARG A 192 -11.09 -1.07 -8.12
C ARG A 192 -10.48 -1.60 -9.40
N ALA A 193 -9.49 -0.90 -9.96
CA ALA A 193 -8.81 -1.30 -11.18
C ALA A 193 -7.94 -2.56 -10.98
N ALA A 194 -7.25 -2.66 -9.85
CA ALA A 194 -6.49 -3.84 -9.44
C ALA A 194 -7.38 -5.08 -9.26
N SER A 195 -8.61 -4.87 -8.80
CA SER A 195 -9.63 -5.90 -8.62
C SER A 195 -10.35 -6.30 -9.92
N ASP A 196 -10.05 -5.65 -11.06
CA ASP A 196 -10.72 -5.95 -12.33
C ASP A 196 -10.33 -7.33 -12.88
N SER A 197 -11.33 -8.21 -13.03
CA SER A 197 -11.10 -9.58 -13.54
C SER A 197 -10.42 -9.64 -14.91
N ARG A 198 -10.59 -8.62 -15.76
CA ARG A 198 -9.95 -8.54 -17.08
C ARG A 198 -8.46 -8.28 -16.92
N LEU A 199 -8.07 -7.44 -15.96
CA LEU A 199 -6.68 -7.17 -15.61
C LEU A 199 -6.03 -8.40 -14.95
N GLN A 200 -6.69 -8.98 -13.94
CA GLN A 200 -6.17 -10.14 -13.22
C GLN A 200 -5.89 -11.35 -14.14
N LYS A 201 -6.68 -11.52 -15.21
CA LYS A 201 -6.42 -12.55 -16.24
C LYS A 201 -5.15 -12.28 -17.06
N GLN A 202 -4.67 -11.04 -17.13
CA GLN A 202 -3.45 -10.67 -17.85
C GLN A 202 -2.19 -10.83 -17.00
N ILE A 203 -2.32 -10.87 -15.67
CA ILE A 203 -1.19 -10.79 -14.75
C ILE A 203 -1.22 -11.96 -13.77
N LYS A 204 -0.21 -12.82 -13.84
CA LYS A 204 0.00 -13.92 -12.91
C LYS A 204 1.10 -13.59 -11.91
N LEU A 205 0.69 -13.22 -10.69
CA LEU A 205 1.59 -12.89 -9.58
C LEU A 205 2.00 -14.14 -8.79
N GLN A 206 3.12 -14.04 -8.07
CA GLN A 206 3.46 -14.98 -7.01
C GLN A 206 2.53 -14.78 -5.81
N GLU A 207 2.28 -15.83 -5.00
CA GLU A 207 1.36 -15.75 -3.85
C GLU A 207 1.67 -14.58 -2.90
N GLY A 208 2.94 -14.32 -2.63
CA GLY A 208 3.36 -13.22 -1.74
C GLY A 208 3.06 -11.81 -2.24
N HIS A 209 2.79 -11.63 -3.55
CA HIS A 209 2.53 -10.33 -4.18
C HIS A 209 1.05 -10.10 -4.49
N LYS A 210 0.17 -11.04 -4.13
CA LYS A 210 -1.27 -10.87 -4.37
C LYS A 210 -1.93 -9.89 -3.40
N GLU A 211 -1.27 -9.61 -2.28
CA GLU A 211 -1.86 -8.88 -1.15
C GLU A 211 -1.01 -7.68 -0.68
N ASP A 212 0.02 -7.28 -1.43
CA ASP A 212 1.00 -6.24 -1.04
C ASP A 212 0.88 -4.92 -1.84
N GLY A 213 -0.25 -4.69 -2.51
CA GLY A 213 -0.45 -3.50 -3.35
C GLY A 213 0.22 -3.58 -4.74
N THR A 214 0.78 -4.73 -5.14
CA THR A 214 1.49 -4.85 -6.42
C THR A 214 0.62 -4.49 -7.64
N LEU A 215 -0.67 -4.86 -7.66
CA LEU A 215 -1.54 -4.57 -8.80
C LEU A 215 -1.98 -3.11 -8.84
N GLU A 216 -2.18 -2.49 -7.69
CA GLU A 216 -2.48 -1.08 -7.52
C GLU A 216 -1.30 -0.24 -8.05
N GLU A 217 -0.07 -0.62 -7.68
CA GLU A 217 1.15 0.01 -8.20
C GLU A 217 1.28 -0.18 -9.71
N PHE A 218 0.95 -1.37 -10.19
CA PHE A 218 0.96 -1.69 -11.62
C PHE A 218 -0.01 -0.79 -12.40
N VAL A 219 -1.24 -0.59 -11.90
CA VAL A 219 -2.21 0.32 -12.51
C VAL A 219 -1.67 1.74 -12.51
N LEU A 220 -1.13 2.22 -11.38
CA LEU A 220 -0.55 3.55 -11.27
C LEU A 220 0.60 3.74 -12.28
N LYS A 221 1.46 2.75 -12.45
CA LYS A 221 2.56 2.75 -13.42
C LYS A 221 2.10 2.83 -14.86
N ILE A 222 0.99 2.17 -15.25
CA ILE A 222 0.45 2.26 -16.62
C ILE A 222 0.24 3.73 -16.99
N PHE A 223 -0.44 4.47 -16.12
CA PHE A 223 -0.76 5.88 -16.34
C PHE A 223 0.48 6.76 -16.22
N ALA A 224 1.24 6.61 -15.13
CA ALA A 224 2.43 7.43 -14.90
C ALA A 224 3.45 7.30 -16.05
N TYR A 225 3.65 6.09 -16.57
CA TYR A 225 4.54 5.86 -17.70
C TYR A 225 3.97 6.34 -19.04
N ALA A 226 2.67 6.19 -19.28
CA ALA A 226 2.04 6.72 -20.49
C ALA A 226 2.10 8.25 -20.53
N ASP A 227 1.95 8.91 -19.38
CA ASP A 227 1.84 10.37 -19.30
C ASP A 227 3.19 11.08 -19.16
N ARG A 228 4.14 10.45 -18.44
CA ARG A 228 5.35 11.12 -17.96
C ARG A 228 6.65 10.36 -18.17
N SER A 229 6.69 9.33 -19.01
CA SER A 229 7.93 8.56 -19.28
C SER A 229 9.12 9.43 -19.73
N ASP A 230 8.87 10.59 -20.34
CA ASP A 230 9.89 11.57 -20.72
C ASP A 230 10.62 12.21 -19.52
N SER A 231 9.96 12.29 -18.37
CA SER A 231 10.52 12.84 -17.13
C SER A 231 11.12 11.78 -16.20
N PHE A 232 11.04 10.50 -16.57
CA PHE A 232 11.54 9.41 -15.73
C PHE A 232 13.08 9.44 -15.63
N ASP A 233 13.59 9.47 -14.40
CA ASP A 233 15.02 9.53 -14.11
C ASP A 233 15.57 8.24 -13.47
N GLY A 234 14.71 7.24 -13.27
CA GLY A 234 15.05 5.96 -12.63
C GLY A 234 14.54 5.81 -11.20
N ALA A 235 14.18 6.90 -10.52
CA ALA A 235 13.66 6.88 -9.15
C ALA A 235 12.15 6.57 -9.15
N VAL A 236 11.79 5.28 -9.17
CA VAL A 236 10.39 4.81 -9.29
C VAL A 236 9.50 5.37 -8.18
N THR A 237 9.93 5.30 -6.92
CA THR A 237 9.11 5.78 -5.78
C THR A 237 8.78 7.26 -5.91
N ARG A 238 9.79 8.12 -6.13
CA ARG A 238 9.58 9.56 -6.32
C ARG A 238 8.67 9.84 -7.50
N PHE A 239 8.92 9.18 -8.63
CA PHE A 239 8.13 9.34 -9.85
C PHE A 239 6.65 9.01 -9.65
N LEU A 240 6.34 7.93 -8.93
CA LEU A 240 4.96 7.54 -8.65
C LEU A 240 4.30 8.41 -7.58
N ASN A 241 5.05 8.86 -6.56
CA ASN A 241 4.55 9.80 -5.56
C ASN A 241 4.18 11.14 -6.22
N ASP A 242 5.03 11.66 -7.10
CA ASP A 242 4.75 12.88 -7.86
C ASP A 242 3.52 12.73 -8.75
N TYR A 243 3.40 11.61 -9.45
CA TYR A 243 2.22 11.34 -10.26
C TYR A 243 0.95 11.23 -9.41
N ALA A 244 1.00 10.50 -8.29
CA ALA A 244 -0.15 10.35 -7.39
C ALA A 244 -0.60 11.68 -6.80
N ARG A 245 0.33 12.54 -6.36
CA ARG A 245 0.05 13.87 -5.82
C ARG A 245 -0.71 14.74 -6.82
N ASP A 246 -0.32 14.70 -8.09
CA ASP A 246 -0.91 15.54 -9.14
C ASP A 246 -2.27 15.05 -9.65
N HIS A 247 -2.67 13.82 -9.30
CA HIS A 247 -3.87 13.14 -9.81
C HIS A 247 -4.90 12.81 -8.72
N GLN A 248 -4.95 13.60 -7.65
CA GLN A 248 -5.95 13.46 -6.58
C GLN A 248 -7.34 14.00 -6.94
N ALA A 249 -7.44 14.87 -7.95
CA ALA A 249 -8.71 15.50 -8.33
C ALA A 249 -9.71 14.47 -8.90
N PRO A 250 -10.97 14.42 -8.40
CA PRO A 250 -11.96 13.43 -8.85
C PRO A 250 -12.26 13.43 -10.36
N GLU A 251 -12.18 14.60 -11.01
CA GLU A 251 -12.36 14.73 -12.47
C GLU A 251 -11.27 13.97 -13.24
N LYS A 252 -9.99 14.20 -12.91
CA LYS A 252 -8.86 13.50 -13.52
C LYS A 252 -8.99 12.00 -13.34
N VAL A 253 -9.37 11.57 -12.13
CA VAL A 253 -9.54 10.15 -11.81
C VAL A 253 -10.72 9.54 -12.59
N SER A 254 -11.80 10.27 -12.79
CA SER A 254 -12.94 9.81 -13.60
C SER A 254 -12.52 9.56 -15.06
N MET A 255 -11.70 10.46 -15.62
CA MET A 255 -11.10 10.27 -16.94
C MET A 255 -10.20 9.04 -16.99
N MET A 256 -9.28 8.89 -16.03
CA MET A 256 -8.41 7.71 -15.91
C MET A 256 -9.23 6.41 -15.81
N SER A 257 -10.29 6.40 -15.01
CA SER A 257 -11.18 5.24 -14.86
C SER A 257 -11.85 4.85 -16.17
N SER A 258 -12.28 5.85 -16.97
CA SER A 258 -12.89 5.61 -18.28
C SER A 258 -11.87 5.08 -19.30
N GLU A 259 -10.68 5.67 -19.33
CA GLU A 259 -9.58 5.23 -20.20
C GLU A 259 -9.13 3.81 -19.86
N PHE A 260 -9.02 3.48 -18.57
CA PHE A 260 -8.66 2.16 -18.09
C PHE A 260 -9.65 1.11 -18.60
N ASP A 261 -10.95 1.32 -18.36
CA ASP A 261 -12.00 0.36 -18.72
C ASP A 261 -12.01 0.07 -20.24
N VAL A 262 -11.89 1.11 -21.07
CA VAL A 262 -11.85 0.93 -22.52
C VAL A 262 -10.57 0.24 -22.97
N THR A 263 -9.43 0.61 -22.39
CA THR A 263 -8.12 0.05 -22.73
C THR A 263 -8.05 -1.43 -22.37
N ILE A 264 -8.38 -1.81 -21.13
CA ILE A 264 -8.30 -3.19 -20.68
C ILE A 264 -9.29 -4.09 -21.42
N ARG A 265 -10.49 -3.57 -21.74
CA ARG A 265 -11.49 -4.29 -22.55
C ARG A 265 -10.98 -4.57 -23.97
N LYS A 266 -10.34 -3.59 -24.62
CA LYS A 266 -9.75 -3.79 -25.95
C LYS A 266 -8.55 -4.73 -25.90
N PHE A 267 -7.69 -4.58 -24.89
CA PHE A 267 -6.50 -5.40 -24.71
C PHE A 267 -6.86 -6.87 -24.48
N ALA A 268 -7.81 -7.16 -23.59
CA ALA A 268 -8.26 -8.53 -23.29
C ALA A 268 -8.89 -9.25 -24.50
N LYS A 269 -9.38 -8.51 -25.51
CA LYS A 269 -9.87 -9.11 -26.77
C LYS A 269 -8.75 -9.60 -27.68
N VAL A 270 -7.58 -8.95 -27.63
CA VAL A 270 -6.44 -9.27 -28.49
C VAL A 270 -5.37 -10.09 -27.76
N ASN A 271 -5.42 -10.16 -26.44
CA ASN A 271 -4.55 -10.97 -25.61
C ASN A 271 -5.38 -11.87 -24.66
N THR A 272 -5.49 -13.14 -25.01
CA THR A 272 -6.43 -14.09 -24.40
C THR A 272 -5.92 -14.76 -23.12
N GLY A 273 -4.65 -14.56 -22.75
CA GLY A 273 -4.04 -15.18 -21.58
C GLY A 273 -3.05 -14.26 -20.87
N PRO A 274 -2.44 -14.73 -19.77
CA PRO A 274 -1.50 -13.92 -19.01
C PRO A 274 -0.28 -13.54 -19.83
N ILE A 275 0.23 -12.34 -19.60
CA ILE A 275 1.48 -11.85 -20.19
C ILE A 275 2.61 -12.65 -19.57
N LEU A 276 3.09 -13.67 -20.27
CA LEU A 276 4.14 -14.58 -19.83
C LEU A 276 5.30 -14.59 -20.81
N LYS A 277 6.52 -14.71 -20.26
CA LYS A 277 7.70 -15.06 -21.04
C LYS A 277 7.79 -16.58 -21.17
N GLN A 278 8.41 -17.06 -22.25
CA GLN A 278 8.65 -18.49 -22.46
C GLN A 278 9.39 -19.09 -21.24
N ASN A 279 8.84 -20.17 -20.68
CA ASN A 279 9.33 -20.88 -19.50
C ASN A 279 9.15 -20.16 -18.14
N TYR A 280 8.36 -19.08 -18.07
CA TYR A 280 8.04 -18.42 -16.80
C TYR A 280 6.64 -18.80 -16.32
N GLY A 281 6.54 -19.18 -15.05
CA GLY A 281 5.26 -19.45 -14.39
C GLY A 281 4.52 -18.19 -13.90
N VAL A 282 5.15 -17.02 -14.00
CA VAL A 282 4.69 -15.72 -13.48
C VAL A 282 4.91 -14.60 -14.50
N THR A 283 4.11 -13.54 -14.40
CA THR A 283 4.15 -12.39 -15.31
C THR A 283 5.33 -11.47 -15.00
N PRO A 284 6.23 -11.20 -15.96
CA PRO A 284 7.24 -10.16 -15.80
C PRO A 284 6.57 -8.77 -15.81
N LEU A 285 6.54 -8.09 -14.66
CA LEU A 285 5.80 -6.82 -14.51
C LEU A 285 6.27 -5.75 -15.49
N ASN A 286 7.58 -5.54 -15.66
CA ASN A 286 8.10 -4.56 -16.63
C ASN A 286 7.60 -4.77 -18.07
N LEU A 287 7.35 -6.03 -18.47
CA LEU A 287 6.79 -6.37 -19.78
C LEU A 287 5.29 -6.04 -19.84
N ALA A 288 4.55 -6.43 -18.80
CA ALA A 288 3.11 -6.16 -18.71
C ALA A 288 2.81 -4.65 -18.59
N GLU A 289 3.61 -3.91 -17.83
CA GLU A 289 3.54 -2.45 -17.69
C GLU A 289 3.70 -1.78 -19.06
N ALA A 290 4.71 -2.20 -19.83
CA ALA A 290 4.96 -1.69 -21.18
C ALA A 290 3.81 -2.02 -22.15
N ALA A 291 3.29 -3.24 -22.09
CA ALA A 291 2.17 -3.69 -22.92
C ALA A 291 0.91 -2.85 -22.68
N LEU A 292 0.53 -2.63 -21.42
CA LEU A 292 -0.67 -1.88 -21.09
C LEU A 292 -0.49 -0.35 -21.19
N ALA A 293 0.68 0.20 -20.87
CA ALA A 293 0.98 1.61 -21.16
C ALA A 293 0.97 1.89 -22.67
N GLY A 294 1.56 1.00 -23.48
CA GLY A 294 1.47 1.08 -24.95
C GLY A 294 0.04 0.96 -25.46
N ALA A 295 -0.80 0.10 -24.85
CA ALA A 295 -2.21 -0.01 -25.17
C ALA A 295 -2.99 1.27 -24.87
N LEU A 296 -2.73 1.90 -23.72
CA LEU A 296 -3.33 3.17 -23.33
C LEU A 296 -2.97 4.28 -24.33
N LEU A 297 -1.69 4.38 -24.71
CA LEU A 297 -1.24 5.34 -25.72
C LEU A 297 -1.89 5.11 -27.09
N LEU A 298 -1.97 3.85 -27.57
CA LEU A 298 -2.69 3.54 -28.81
C LEU A 298 -4.18 3.90 -28.73
N HIS A 299 -4.81 3.69 -27.56
CA HIS A 299 -6.19 4.04 -27.34
C HIS A 299 -6.40 5.55 -27.48
N ARG A 300 -5.54 6.37 -26.86
CA ARG A 300 -5.57 7.84 -26.94
C ARG A 300 -5.34 8.35 -28.36
N GLU A 301 -4.47 7.67 -29.13
CA GLU A 301 -4.28 7.91 -30.56
C GLU A 301 -5.46 7.43 -31.44
N LYS A 302 -6.51 6.85 -30.85
CA LYS A 302 -7.68 6.28 -31.56
C LYS A 302 -7.31 5.18 -32.57
N ARG A 303 -6.20 4.47 -32.34
CA ARG A 303 -5.72 3.38 -33.20
C ARG A 303 -6.30 2.02 -32.79
N LYS A 304 -6.40 1.10 -33.76
CA LYS A 304 -6.86 -0.28 -33.53
C LYS A 304 -5.75 -1.12 -32.93
N PHE A 305 -6.12 -2.09 -32.09
CA PHE A 305 -5.20 -3.08 -31.54
C PHE A 305 -5.18 -4.28 -32.49
N GLN A 306 -4.03 -4.55 -33.11
CA GLN A 306 -3.85 -5.60 -34.10
C GLN A 306 -2.50 -6.30 -33.91
N PRO A 307 -2.22 -6.84 -32.71
CA PRO A 307 -0.94 -7.50 -32.47
C PRO A 307 -0.77 -8.72 -33.38
N ALA A 308 0.43 -8.93 -33.89
CA ALA A 308 0.78 -10.19 -34.52
C ALA A 308 0.86 -11.34 -33.49
N ASN A 309 0.73 -12.58 -33.96
CA ASN A 309 0.93 -13.75 -33.11
C ASN A 309 2.29 -13.71 -32.41
N ASN A 310 2.33 -14.07 -31.13
CA ASN A 310 3.54 -14.11 -30.31
C ASN A 310 4.30 -12.76 -30.19
N TRP A 311 3.64 -11.61 -30.40
CA TRP A 311 4.30 -10.30 -30.33
C TRP A 311 5.04 -10.02 -29.00
N LEU A 312 4.55 -10.57 -27.88
CA LEU A 312 5.20 -10.48 -26.57
C LEU A 312 6.58 -11.19 -26.52
N ARG A 313 6.90 -12.01 -27.52
CA ARG A 313 8.21 -12.69 -27.68
C ARG A 313 9.20 -11.88 -28.52
N ASP A 314 8.85 -10.67 -28.93
CA ASP A 314 9.73 -9.79 -29.70
C ASP A 314 11.06 -9.55 -28.97
N LYS A 315 12.17 -9.75 -29.69
CA LYS A 315 13.53 -9.64 -29.18
C LYS A 315 13.83 -8.26 -28.62
N HIS A 316 13.34 -7.20 -29.28
CA HIS A 316 13.59 -5.82 -28.85
C HIS A 316 12.78 -5.48 -27.61
N LEU A 317 11.50 -5.84 -27.57
CA LEU A 317 10.65 -5.68 -26.40
C LEU A 317 11.26 -6.39 -25.19
N LEU A 318 11.63 -7.67 -25.35
CA LEU A 318 12.26 -8.44 -24.28
C LEU A 318 13.59 -7.82 -23.84
N LYS A 319 14.41 -7.33 -24.77
CA LYS A 319 15.68 -6.64 -24.44
C LYS A 319 15.44 -5.42 -23.55
N PHE A 320 14.44 -4.60 -23.84
CA PHE A 320 14.10 -3.44 -23.02
C PHE A 320 13.40 -3.79 -21.70
N SER A 321 12.82 -4.99 -21.60
CA SER A 321 12.14 -5.49 -20.40
C SER A 321 13.03 -6.38 -19.50
N THR A 322 14.29 -6.62 -19.86
CA THR A 322 15.23 -7.46 -19.08
C THR A 322 16.51 -6.72 -18.71
N GLY A 323 16.90 -6.76 -17.43
CA GLY A 323 18.15 -6.20 -16.90
C GLY A 323 18.16 -4.67 -16.84
N GLY A 324 18.57 -4.08 -15.71
CA GLY A 324 18.80 -2.62 -15.56
C GLY A 324 17.69 -1.72 -16.13
N THR A 325 16.42 -2.06 -15.89
CA THR A 325 15.26 -1.50 -16.60
C THR A 325 14.82 -0.11 -16.15
N ASN A 326 15.39 0.37 -15.04
CA ASN A 326 15.01 1.63 -14.40
C ASN A 326 15.84 2.80 -14.96
N THR A 327 15.94 2.88 -16.28
CA THR A 327 16.49 4.05 -16.96
C THR A 327 15.46 4.57 -17.95
N LYS A 328 15.47 5.88 -18.20
CA LYS A 328 14.59 6.54 -19.18
C LYS A 328 14.55 5.83 -20.53
N ARG A 329 15.74 5.53 -21.08
CA ARG A 329 15.90 4.83 -22.35
C ARG A 329 15.23 3.46 -22.36
N MET A 330 15.39 2.69 -21.29
CA MET A 330 14.81 1.35 -21.20
C MET A 330 13.29 1.41 -21.03
N LEU A 331 12.76 2.39 -20.29
CA LEU A 331 11.33 2.64 -20.14
C LEU A 331 10.66 3.05 -21.45
N GLN A 332 11.16 4.10 -22.10
CA GLN A 332 10.62 4.55 -23.38
C GLN A 332 10.74 3.45 -24.44
N GLY A 333 11.92 2.80 -24.53
CA GLY A 333 12.15 1.74 -25.50
C GLY A 333 11.18 0.57 -25.38
N ARG A 334 10.83 0.12 -24.16
CA ARG A 334 9.84 -0.95 -23.99
C ARG A 334 8.42 -0.49 -24.31
N ILE A 335 8.02 0.71 -23.91
CA ILE A 335 6.68 1.24 -24.17
C ILE A 335 6.47 1.47 -25.67
N ASP A 336 7.42 2.14 -26.32
CA ASP A 336 7.34 2.42 -27.76
C ASP A 336 7.30 1.13 -28.57
N ARG A 337 8.14 0.16 -28.23
CA ARG A 337 8.15 -1.13 -28.93
C ARG A 337 6.85 -1.89 -28.70
N ALA A 338 6.33 -1.92 -27.47
CA ALA A 338 5.04 -2.52 -27.17
C ALA A 338 3.89 -1.85 -27.94
N LYS A 339 3.86 -0.51 -27.99
CA LYS A 339 2.90 0.29 -28.75
C LYS A 339 2.93 -0.06 -30.24
N GLN A 340 4.12 -0.15 -30.84
CA GLN A 340 4.29 -0.50 -32.25
C GLN A 340 3.75 -1.91 -32.55
N LEU A 341 4.14 -2.90 -31.74
CA LEU A 341 3.74 -4.30 -31.91
C LEU A 341 2.23 -4.48 -31.75
N LEU A 342 1.65 -3.88 -30.71
CA LEU A 342 0.21 -3.90 -30.48
C LEU A 342 -0.57 -3.18 -31.59
N GLY A 343 0.06 -2.20 -32.25
CA GLY A 343 -0.47 -1.48 -33.41
C GLY A 343 -0.26 -2.18 -34.76
N GLY A 344 0.29 -3.40 -34.78
CA GLY A 344 0.44 -4.22 -36.00
C GLY A 344 1.85 -4.32 -36.58
N ALA A 345 2.89 -3.81 -35.89
CA ALA A 345 4.26 -4.04 -36.31
C ALA A 345 4.63 -5.53 -36.22
N LYS A 346 5.45 -6.01 -37.17
CA LYS A 346 5.92 -7.40 -37.17
C LYS A 346 6.93 -7.62 -36.03
N PRO A 347 6.78 -8.69 -35.22
CA PRO A 347 7.73 -9.03 -34.18
C PRO A 347 8.99 -9.64 -34.78
N GLU A 348 10.13 -9.33 -34.17
CA GLU A 348 11.40 -9.99 -34.44
C GLU A 348 11.59 -11.12 -33.43
N LEU A 349 11.29 -12.34 -33.86
CA LEU A 349 11.47 -13.53 -33.05
C LEU A 349 12.94 -13.99 -33.12
N LYS A 350 13.43 -14.59 -32.04
CA LYS A 350 14.76 -15.24 -32.02
C LYS A 350 14.72 -16.61 -32.67
#